data_AF-A0A1M4T8I1-F1
#
_entry.id   AF-A0A1M4T8I1-F1
#
_cell.length_a   1.000
_cell.length_b   1.000
_cell.length_c   1.000
_cell.angle_alpha   90.00
_cell.angle_beta   90.00
_cell.angle_gamma   90.00
#
_symmetry.space_group_name_H-M   'P 1'
#
loop_
_entity.id
_entity.type
_entity.pdbx_description
1 polymer ?
#
loop_
_entity_poly.entity_id
_entity_poly.type
_entity_poly.pdbx_seq_one_letter_code
_entity_poly.pdbx_strand_id
1 'polypeptide(L)'
;MNIEPELPEFNTIRVVGKCQLLIQKGESPEVSISSKRSGIDTKFEVRDNELLIDAIPFNDNGSDRPLPKITITYTKIRSIILTGAIDLYTCNKITGHTFSLILNGTGNVVLTVEVENLDCTIVKAGTIRVFGNAVNSLIMLLGAGNYQMLPLKNS
;
A
#
# COMPACT_ATOMS: atom_id res chain seq x y z
N MET A 1 -9.16 11.27 -31.00
CA MET A 1 -9.32 10.31 -29.89
C MET A 1 -8.02 10.35 -29.11
N ASN A 2 -8.01 10.97 -27.92
CA ASN A 2 -6.83 11.00 -27.08
C ASN A 2 -6.82 9.68 -26.31
N ILE A 3 -5.88 8.80 -26.66
CA ILE A 3 -5.60 7.59 -25.89
C ILE A 3 -4.72 8.09 -24.75
N GLU A 4 -5.26 8.13 -23.53
CA GLU A 4 -4.40 8.32 -22.35
C GLU A 4 -3.39 7.17 -22.33
N PRO A 5 -2.09 7.44 -22.12
CA PRO A 5 -1.10 6.39 -22.12
C PRO A 5 -1.42 5.38 -21.01
N GLU A 6 -1.44 4.09 -21.37
CA GLU A 6 -1.60 3.01 -20.39
C GLU A 6 -0.48 3.07 -19.35
N LEU A 7 -0.84 2.80 -18.09
CA LEU A 7 0.12 2.80 -16.99
C LEU A 7 1.07 1.60 -17.15
N PRO A 8 2.41 1.81 -17.14
CA PRO A 8 3.35 0.71 -17.25
C PRO A 8 3.20 -0.31 -16.12
N GLU A 9 3.58 -1.56 -16.40
CA GLU A 9 3.63 -2.61 -15.38
C GLU A 9 4.60 -2.25 -14.24
N PHE A 10 4.21 -2.63 -13.02
CA PHE A 10 5.02 -2.51 -11.82
C PHE A 10 4.79 -3.71 -10.93
N ASN A 11 5.74 -3.96 -10.03
CA ASN A 11 5.62 -4.99 -9.00
C ASN A 11 5.96 -4.48 -7.60
N THR A 12 6.32 -3.20 -7.50
CA THR A 12 6.55 -2.50 -6.25
C THR A 12 5.67 -1.25 -6.22
N ILE A 13 5.03 -0.99 -5.08
CA ILE A 13 4.29 0.25 -4.84
C ILE A 13 5.02 1.01 -3.74
N ARG A 14 5.42 2.25 -4.01
CA ARG A 14 5.95 3.18 -3.03
C ARG A 14 5.01 4.36 -2.87
N VAL A 15 4.54 4.59 -1.64
CA VAL A 15 3.69 5.75 -1.33
C VAL A 15 4.33 6.59 -0.24
N VAL A 16 4.42 7.89 -0.48
CA VAL A 16 4.95 8.88 0.45
C VAL A 16 3.87 9.91 0.79
N GLY A 17 3.68 10.18 2.08
CA GLY A 17 2.78 11.25 2.57
C GLY A 17 1.61 10.74 3.41
N LYS A 18 0.43 11.36 3.22
CA LYS A 18 -0.82 11.06 3.96
C LYS A 18 -1.94 10.66 3.01
N CYS A 19 -2.46 9.44 3.13
CA CYS A 19 -3.59 8.97 2.33
C CYS A 19 -4.27 7.73 2.94
N GLN A 20 -5.47 7.44 2.44
CA GLN A 20 -6.03 6.09 2.48
C GLN A 20 -5.67 5.38 1.17
N LEU A 21 -5.06 4.21 1.25
CA LEU A 21 -4.65 3.40 0.12
C LEU A 21 -5.47 2.11 0.06
N LEU A 22 -6.12 1.87 -1.07
CA LEU A 22 -6.73 0.59 -1.41
C LEU A 22 -5.95 -0.03 -2.55
N ILE A 23 -5.64 -1.31 -2.45
CA ILE A 23 -5.02 -2.05 -3.55
C ILE A 23 -5.86 -3.25 -3.94
N GLN A 24 -5.98 -3.49 -5.24
CA GLN A 24 -6.78 -4.57 -5.79
C GLN A 24 -6.06 -5.21 -6.97
N LYS A 25 -6.32 -6.50 -7.18
CA LYS A 25 -5.80 -7.22 -8.34
C LYS A 25 -6.72 -6.97 -9.53
N GLY A 26 -6.16 -6.68 -10.69
CA GLY A 26 -6.89 -6.54 -11.95
C GLY A 26 -6.12 -7.07 -13.15
N GLU A 27 -6.67 -6.83 -14.33
CA GLU A 27 -6.10 -7.29 -15.62
C GLU A 27 -5.05 -6.33 -16.18
N SER A 28 -5.16 -5.04 -15.86
CA SER A 28 -4.20 -4.01 -16.23
C SER A 28 -3.88 -3.09 -15.05
N PRO A 29 -2.69 -2.46 -15.02
CA PRO A 29 -2.35 -1.49 -14.00
C PRO A 29 -3.19 -0.20 -14.10
N GLU A 30 -3.67 0.31 -12.97
CA GLU A 30 -4.46 1.55 -12.92
C GLU A 30 -4.23 2.28 -11.58
N VAL A 31 -4.28 3.61 -11.60
CA VAL A 31 -4.28 4.45 -10.41
C VAL A 31 -5.48 5.39 -10.46
N SER A 32 -6.36 5.29 -9.47
CA SER A 32 -7.51 6.17 -9.29
C SER A 32 -7.36 6.98 -8.01
N ILE A 33 -7.46 8.30 -8.11
CA ILE A 33 -7.31 9.23 -6.98
C ILE A 33 -8.64 9.95 -6.78
N SER A 34 -9.24 9.78 -5.61
CA SER A 34 -10.45 10.49 -5.21
C SER A 34 -10.15 11.40 -4.03
N SER A 35 -10.47 12.69 -4.17
CA SER A 35 -10.37 13.63 -3.08
C SER A 35 -11.43 14.71 -3.15
N LYS A 36 -11.87 15.17 -1.97
CA LYS A 36 -12.75 16.34 -1.80
C LYS A 36 -11.98 17.65 -1.71
N ARG A 37 -10.65 17.63 -1.72
CA ARG A 37 -9.85 18.86 -1.67
C ARG A 37 -9.52 19.31 -3.08
N SER A 38 -9.77 20.58 -3.37
CA SER A 38 -9.24 21.24 -4.57
C SER A 38 -7.72 21.44 -4.43
N GLY A 39 -6.99 21.30 -5.55
CA GLY A 39 -5.55 21.59 -5.61
C GLY A 39 -4.63 20.58 -4.91
N ILE A 40 -5.05 19.32 -4.77
CA ILE A 40 -4.11 18.27 -4.37
C ILE A 40 -3.29 17.86 -5.58
N ASP A 41 -1.98 18.09 -5.49
CA ASP A 41 -0.98 17.61 -6.44
C ASP A 41 -0.50 16.20 -6.07
N THR A 42 -1.41 15.23 -5.99
CA THR A 42 -0.97 13.83 -5.88
C THR A 42 -0.36 13.46 -7.21
N LYS A 43 0.94 13.19 -7.22
CA LYS A 43 1.68 12.81 -8.42
C LYS A 43 2.03 11.34 -8.34
N PHE A 44 2.08 10.69 -9.49
CA PHE A 44 2.58 9.35 -9.58
C PHE A 44 3.35 9.14 -10.88
N GLU A 45 4.32 8.24 -10.82
CA GLU A 45 5.07 7.77 -11.98
C GLU A 45 5.48 6.32 -11.77
N VAL A 46 5.68 5.60 -12.87
CA VAL A 46 6.28 4.27 -12.83
C VAL A 46 7.72 4.38 -13.30
N ARG A 47 8.66 3.97 -12.46
CA ARG A 47 10.09 3.95 -12.76
C ARG A 47 10.69 2.65 -12.22
N ASP A 48 11.49 1.98 -13.05
CA ASP A 48 12.22 0.76 -12.64
C ASP A 48 11.30 -0.36 -12.05
N ASN A 49 10.07 -0.51 -12.58
CA ASN A 49 9.00 -1.39 -12.09
C ASN A 49 8.44 -1.04 -10.69
N GLU A 50 8.72 0.18 -10.21
CA GLU A 50 8.16 0.75 -9.01
C GLU A 50 7.16 1.85 -9.38
N LEU A 51 5.92 1.72 -8.91
CA LEU A 51 4.94 2.81 -8.92
C LEU A 51 5.22 3.71 -7.71
N LEU A 52 5.74 4.90 -7.97
CA LEU A 52 5.96 5.95 -6.98
C LEU A 52 4.71 6.84 -6.91
N ILE A 53 4.20 7.07 -5.71
CA ILE A 53 3.09 8.00 -5.44
C ILE A 53 3.50 8.97 -4.34
N ASP A 54 3.53 10.26 -4.70
CA ASP A 54 3.65 11.36 -3.76
C ASP A 54 2.25 11.89 -3.46
N ALA A 55 1.74 11.55 -2.27
CA ALA A 55 0.46 12.00 -1.76
C ALA A 55 0.59 13.36 -1.04
N ILE A 56 -0.31 13.67 -0.10
CA ILE A 56 -0.27 14.94 0.63
C ILE A 56 0.95 15.00 1.57
N PRO A 57 1.68 16.13 1.63
CA PRO A 57 2.80 16.34 2.54
C PRO A 57 2.48 16.19 4.04
N PHE A 58 3.52 15.85 4.82
CA PHE A 58 3.42 15.68 6.28
C PHE A 58 3.02 16.94 7.04
N ASN A 59 3.42 18.10 6.54
CA ASN A 59 3.18 19.41 7.14
C ASN A 59 1.85 20.04 6.70
N ASP A 60 1.02 19.32 5.92
CA ASP A 60 -0.33 19.77 5.63
C ASP A 60 -1.15 19.79 6.92
N ASN A 61 -1.54 21.02 7.33
CA ASN A 61 -2.30 21.32 8.53
C ASN A 61 -3.82 21.26 8.29
N GLY A 62 -4.28 20.76 7.13
CA GLY A 62 -5.69 20.65 6.79
C GLY A 62 -6.41 19.53 7.56
N SER A 63 -6.30 19.52 8.89
CA SER A 63 -6.79 18.49 9.81
C SER A 63 -8.26 18.11 9.63
N ASP A 64 -9.06 19.04 9.11
CA ASP A 64 -10.53 18.91 9.07
C ASP A 64 -11.05 18.35 7.74
N ARG A 65 -10.16 18.04 6.79
CA ARG A 65 -10.55 17.53 5.47
C ARG A 65 -10.16 16.06 5.32
N PRO A 66 -11.04 15.21 4.78
CA PRO A 66 -10.72 13.82 4.49
C PRO A 66 -9.41 13.69 3.71
N LEU A 67 -8.62 12.67 4.06
CA LEU A 67 -7.43 12.29 3.30
C LEU A 67 -7.84 11.82 1.89
N PRO A 68 -6.98 11.98 0.88
CA PRO A 68 -7.23 11.43 -0.43
C PRO A 68 -7.30 9.91 -0.33
N LYS A 69 -8.24 9.34 -1.09
CA LYS A 69 -8.35 7.91 -1.29
C LYS A 69 -7.67 7.57 -2.61
N ILE A 70 -6.66 6.72 -2.54
CA ILE A 70 -5.89 6.25 -3.69
C ILE A 70 -6.22 4.77 -3.86
N THR A 71 -6.69 4.39 -5.04
CA THR A 71 -6.94 2.99 -5.41
C THR A 71 -5.92 2.60 -6.47
N ILE A 72 -5.16 1.53 -6.22
CA ILE A 72 -4.20 0.99 -7.18
C ILE A 72 -4.67 -0.38 -7.62
N THR A 73 -4.85 -0.55 -8.93
CA THR A 73 -5.05 -1.85 -9.56
C THR A 73 -3.69 -2.38 -10.00
N TYR A 74 -3.33 -3.60 -9.57
CA TYR A 74 -2.08 -4.26 -9.94
C TYR A 74 -2.33 -5.60 -10.63
N THR A 75 -1.41 -6.01 -11.50
CA THR A 75 -1.44 -7.35 -12.12
C THR A 75 -0.64 -8.34 -11.25
N LYS A 76 0.55 -7.93 -10.79
CA LYS A 76 1.46 -8.66 -9.90
C LYS A 76 2.06 -7.69 -8.89
N ILE A 77 2.20 -8.12 -7.64
CA ILE A 77 2.83 -7.31 -6.60
C ILE A 77 3.78 -8.17 -5.77
N ARG A 78 4.94 -7.61 -5.45
CA ARG A 78 6.00 -8.22 -4.64
C ARG A 78 6.38 -7.36 -3.45
N SER A 79 6.22 -6.04 -3.55
CA SER A 79 6.60 -5.15 -2.46
C SER A 79 5.68 -3.95 -2.34
N ILE A 80 5.44 -3.51 -1.11
CA ILE A 80 4.80 -2.24 -0.79
C ILE A 80 5.65 -1.51 0.24
N ILE A 81 5.93 -0.24 -0.04
CA ILE A 81 6.74 0.62 0.81
C ILE A 81 5.95 1.89 1.14
N LEU A 82 5.58 2.04 2.40
CA LEU A 82 4.77 3.14 2.90
C LEU A 82 5.63 4.05 3.76
N THR A 83 5.79 5.30 3.33
CA THR A 83 6.46 6.33 4.13
C THR A 83 5.45 7.41 4.49
N GLY A 84 4.88 7.31 5.68
CA GLY A 84 4.13 8.40 6.26
C GLY A 84 2.94 8.01 7.11
N ALA A 85 1.83 8.74 7.01
CA ALA A 85 0.59 8.42 7.72
C ALA A 85 -0.40 7.80 6.73
N ILE A 86 -0.27 6.49 6.53
CA ILE A 86 -0.97 5.79 5.45
C ILE A 86 -1.72 4.60 6.02
N ASP A 87 -3.03 4.58 5.80
CA ASP A 87 -3.83 3.38 6.03
C ASP A 87 -3.94 2.59 4.73
N LEU A 88 -3.58 1.31 4.75
CA LEU A 88 -3.58 0.42 3.59
C LEU A 88 -4.58 -0.73 3.78
N TYR A 89 -5.38 -0.98 2.75
CA TYR A 89 -6.30 -2.12 2.69
C TYR A 89 -6.16 -2.87 1.37
N THR A 90 -6.05 -4.19 1.44
CA THR A 90 -6.15 -5.05 0.25
C THR A 90 -7.60 -5.46 0.00
N CYS A 91 -8.11 -5.23 -1.21
CA CYS A 91 -9.41 -5.74 -1.64
C CYS A 91 -9.36 -7.24 -1.99
N ASN A 92 -8.20 -7.72 -2.44
CA ASN A 92 -7.98 -9.11 -2.84
C ASN A 92 -6.80 -9.71 -2.09
N LYS A 93 -6.76 -11.05 -2.04
CA LYS A 93 -5.63 -11.80 -1.51
C LYS A 93 -4.39 -11.60 -2.41
N ILE A 94 -3.29 -11.17 -1.81
CA ILE A 94 -1.99 -11.11 -2.47
C ILE A 94 -1.43 -12.53 -2.53
N THR A 95 -1.07 -12.98 -3.72
CA THR A 95 -0.50 -14.31 -3.95
C THR A 95 0.85 -14.22 -4.64
N GLY A 96 1.74 -15.17 -4.33
CA GLY A 96 3.06 -15.23 -4.95
C GLY A 96 4.08 -15.95 -4.08
N HIS A 97 5.31 -16.05 -4.59
CA HIS A 97 6.40 -16.67 -3.85
C HIS A 97 6.88 -15.79 -2.69
N THR A 98 7.15 -14.51 -2.95
CA THR A 98 7.63 -13.57 -1.93
C THR A 98 6.82 -12.28 -1.97
N PHE A 99 6.39 -11.82 -0.81
CA PHE A 99 5.78 -10.51 -0.63
C PHE A 99 6.43 -9.76 0.55
N SER A 100 6.78 -8.49 0.31
CA SER A 100 7.41 -7.63 1.30
C SER A 100 6.57 -6.38 1.58
N LEU A 101 6.45 -6.00 2.85
CA LEU A 101 5.83 -4.76 3.29
C LEU A 101 6.77 -4.00 4.21
N ILE A 102 7.05 -2.74 3.88
CA ILE A 102 7.79 -1.81 4.74
C ILE A 102 6.88 -0.66 5.14
N LEU A 103 6.63 -0.51 6.43
CA LEU A 103 5.90 0.62 7.02
C LEU A 103 6.87 1.55 7.78
N ASN A 104 7.29 2.62 7.11
CA ASN A 104 8.08 3.70 7.69
C ASN A 104 7.20 4.90 8.06
N GLY A 105 6.45 4.76 9.16
CA GLY A 105 5.57 5.84 9.60
C GLY A 105 4.51 5.38 10.60
N THR A 106 3.35 6.01 10.49
CA THR A 106 2.15 5.71 11.26
C THR A 106 1.05 5.25 10.31
N GLY A 107 0.02 4.61 10.86
CA GLY A 107 -1.10 4.11 10.08
C GLY A 107 -1.35 2.63 10.31
N ASN A 108 -2.45 2.18 9.74
CA ASN A 108 -2.98 0.84 9.89
C ASN A 108 -2.95 0.13 8.55
N VAL A 109 -2.24 -0.97 8.48
CA VAL A 109 -2.17 -1.81 7.30
C VAL A 109 -2.96 -3.08 7.55
N VAL A 110 -3.89 -3.39 6.64
CA VAL A 110 -4.68 -4.61 6.63
C VAL A 110 -4.44 -5.33 5.32
N LEU A 111 -3.74 -6.47 5.39
CA LEU A 111 -3.45 -7.31 4.23
C LEU A 111 -4.20 -8.62 4.31
N THR A 112 -4.54 -9.15 3.15
CA THR A 112 -4.90 -10.56 2.97
C THR A 112 -3.86 -11.21 2.07
N VAL A 113 -3.21 -12.30 2.51
CA VAL A 113 -2.09 -12.93 1.80
C VAL A 113 -2.20 -14.46 1.73
N GLU A 114 -1.68 -15.03 0.65
CA GLU A 114 -1.32 -16.45 0.53
C GLU A 114 -0.02 -16.54 -0.25
N VAL A 115 1.09 -16.59 0.49
CA VAL A 115 2.44 -16.49 -0.05
C VAL A 115 3.35 -17.56 0.54
N GLU A 116 4.48 -17.84 -0.10
CA GLU A 116 5.49 -18.70 0.50
C GLU A 116 6.30 -17.93 1.53
N ASN A 117 6.76 -16.73 1.20
CA ASN A 117 7.60 -15.89 2.05
C ASN A 117 6.95 -14.52 2.27
N LEU A 118 6.77 -14.15 3.54
CA LEU A 118 6.23 -12.85 3.95
C LEU A 118 7.27 -12.07 4.79
N ASP A 119 7.68 -10.91 4.28
CA ASP A 119 8.62 -10.03 4.98
C ASP A 119 7.92 -8.74 5.38
N CYS A 120 7.72 -8.51 6.69
CA CYS A 120 7.11 -7.26 7.18
C CYS A 120 8.09 -6.49 8.06
N THR A 121 8.30 -5.21 7.76
CA THR A 121 9.13 -4.32 8.57
C THR A 121 8.33 -3.10 9.03
N ILE A 122 8.27 -2.87 10.34
CA ILE A 122 7.72 -1.64 10.93
C ILE A 122 8.86 -0.82 11.53
N VAL A 123 9.12 0.35 10.96
CA VAL A 123 10.25 1.20 11.37
C VAL A 123 9.87 2.10 12.56
N LYS A 124 8.63 2.61 12.58
CA LYS A 124 8.15 3.56 13.60
C LYS A 124 7.02 2.98 14.45
N ALA A 125 5.78 3.45 14.30
CA ALA A 125 4.71 3.21 15.29
C ALA A 125 3.38 2.74 14.67
N GLY A 126 3.42 2.17 13.46
CA GLY A 126 2.22 1.67 12.78
C GLY A 126 1.77 0.29 13.23
N THR A 127 0.58 -0.12 12.79
CA THR A 127 0.04 -1.46 13.02
C THR A 127 -0.13 -2.18 11.69
N ILE A 128 0.37 -3.42 11.60
CA ILE A 128 0.13 -4.31 10.46
C ILE A 128 -0.72 -5.49 10.95
N ARG A 129 -1.87 -5.70 10.32
CA ARG A 129 -2.69 -6.90 10.48
C ARG A 129 -2.69 -7.68 9.17
N VAL A 130 -2.29 -8.94 9.24
CA VAL A 130 -2.26 -9.85 8.09
C VAL A 130 -3.27 -10.96 8.31
N PHE A 131 -4.12 -11.19 7.31
CA PHE A 131 -5.04 -12.31 7.26
C PHE A 131 -4.58 -13.32 6.21
N GLY A 132 -4.65 -14.61 6.52
CA GLY A 132 -4.29 -15.68 5.59
C GLY A 132 -3.03 -16.43 6.01
N ASN A 133 -2.25 -16.89 5.04
CA ASN A 133 -1.17 -17.85 5.26
C ASN A 133 0.14 -17.42 4.60
N ALA A 134 1.24 -17.68 5.30
CA ALA A 134 2.59 -17.60 4.79
C ALA A 134 3.37 -18.82 5.30
N VAL A 135 4.16 -19.47 4.44
CA VAL A 135 4.97 -20.65 4.86
C VAL A 135 6.11 -20.18 5.76
N ASN A 136 6.81 -19.13 5.34
CA ASN A 136 7.86 -18.46 6.08
C ASN A 136 7.45 -17.01 6.34
N SER A 137 7.80 -16.49 7.51
CA SER A 137 7.55 -15.09 7.86
C SER A 137 8.74 -14.48 8.60
N LEU A 138 9.22 -13.35 8.11
CA LEU A 138 10.21 -12.52 8.78
C LEU A 138 9.55 -11.20 9.19
N ILE A 139 9.43 -10.97 10.49
CA ILE A 139 8.81 -9.77 11.05
C ILE A 139 9.86 -8.97 11.80
N MET A 140 10.13 -7.75 11.34
CA MET A 140 11.07 -6.82 11.96
C MET A 140 10.33 -5.61 12.53
N LEU A 141 10.39 -5.44 13.85
CA LEU A 141 9.84 -4.29 14.56
C LEU A 141 11.01 -3.45 15.11
N LEU A 142 11.31 -2.33 14.44
CA LEU A 142 12.42 -1.46 14.83
C LEU A 142 11.98 -0.31 15.76
N GLY A 143 10.67 -0.04 15.82
CA GLY A 143 10.07 0.97 16.68
C GLY A 143 8.90 0.40 17.49
N ALA A 144 8.03 1.28 18.00
CA ALA A 144 6.84 0.93 18.80
C ALA A 144 5.65 0.41 17.96
N GLY A 145 5.94 -0.32 16.89
CA GLY A 145 4.93 -0.88 15.99
C GLY A 145 4.29 -2.15 16.52
N ASN A 146 3.11 -2.49 16.01
CA ASN A 146 2.41 -3.73 16.32
C ASN A 146 2.21 -4.57 15.07
N TYR A 147 2.41 -5.88 15.19
CA TYR A 147 2.13 -6.84 14.12
C TYR A 147 1.19 -7.93 14.64
N GLN A 148 0.17 -8.26 13.86
CA GLN A 148 -0.72 -9.39 14.13
C GLN A 148 -0.96 -10.17 12.85
N MET A 149 -0.82 -11.49 12.91
CA MET A 149 -1.25 -12.39 11.85
C MET A 149 -2.40 -13.26 12.35
N LEU A 150 -3.44 -13.38 11.54
CA LEU A 150 -4.64 -14.15 11.84
C LEU A 150 -4.95 -15.09 10.66
N PRO A 151 -5.51 -16.28 10.92
CA PRO A 151 -6.01 -17.12 9.84
C PRO A 151 -7.11 -16.40 9.07
N LEU A 152 -7.23 -16.71 7.77
CA LEU A 152 -8.37 -16.23 6.98
C LEU A 152 -9.64 -16.84 7.58
N LYS A 153 -10.60 -16.00 8.02
CA LYS A 153 -11.92 -16.50 8.38
C LYS A 153 -12.66 -16.85 7.09
N ASN A 154 -12.96 -18.13 6.91
CA ASN A 154 -13.92 -18.56 5.90
C ASN A 154 -15.31 -18.16 6.44
N SER A 155 -15.94 -17.20 5.77
CA SER A 155 -17.35 -16.85 5.99
C SER A 155 -18.26 -17.85 5.28
#